data_AF-A0A8J5U940-F1
#
_entry.id   AF-A0A8J5U940-F1
#
_cell.length_a   1.000
_cell.length_b   1.000
_cell.length_c   1.000
_cell.angle_alpha   90.00
_cell.angle_beta   90.00
_cell.angle_gamma   90.00
#
_symmetry.space_group_name_H-M   'P 1'
#
loop_
_entity.id
_entity.type
_entity.pdbx_description
1 polymer ?
#
loop_
_entity_poly.entity_id
_entity_poly.type
_entity_poly.pdbx_seq_one_letter_code
_entity_poly.pdbx_strand_id
1 'polypeptide(L)'
;MSDYDPVKDLGLTCPYGGILYICADDPDRFIGCCTINPCGARKGLCPDQNLRSASFNATLQHEFLPQACINDNVDVSWYTCAGNALPFLGCCAVDPCLRGVCPQGDLRAAKLSDKAKNAQEFLDGSPEYMPRPTSSVLDPGLASSILSLRKQPLQQSPPPGQLCHRRLQMHLPRDPKSTARTEDLHGC
;
A
#
# COMPACT_ATOMS: atom_id res chain seq x y z
N MET A 1 -9.20 -20.55 -21.26
CA MET A 1 -8.03 -20.18 -20.44
C MET A 1 -8.61 -19.80 -19.10
N SER A 2 -8.34 -20.59 -18.06
CA SER A 2 -8.83 -20.28 -16.72
C SER A 2 -8.17 -18.98 -16.28
N ASP A 3 -9.00 -18.03 -15.85
CA ASP A 3 -8.54 -16.83 -15.18
C ASP A 3 -7.97 -17.27 -13.83
N TYR A 4 -6.64 -17.23 -13.67
CA TYR A 4 -6.00 -17.53 -12.40
C TYR A 4 -6.40 -16.44 -11.41
N ASP A 5 -6.70 -16.81 -10.17
CA ASP A 5 -6.97 -15.86 -9.10
C ASP A 5 -6.15 -16.29 -7.89
N PRO A 6 -5.01 -15.65 -7.60
CA PRO A 6 -4.10 -16.07 -6.53
C PRO A 6 -4.81 -16.08 -5.18
N VAL A 7 -5.85 -15.27 -4.97
CA VAL A 7 -6.59 -15.27 -3.72
C VAL A 7 -7.34 -16.59 -3.55
N LYS A 8 -8.00 -17.05 -4.61
CA LYS A 8 -8.77 -18.31 -4.59
C LYS A 8 -7.88 -19.53 -4.71
N ASP A 9 -6.97 -19.52 -5.68
CA ASP A 9 -6.19 -20.68 -6.07
C ASP A 9 -5.14 -21.07 -5.01
N LEU A 10 -4.60 -20.08 -4.29
CA LEU A 10 -3.75 -20.32 -3.12
C LEU A 10 -4.51 -20.47 -1.79
N GLY A 11 -5.82 -20.19 -1.79
CA GLY A 11 -6.64 -20.16 -0.59
C GLY A 11 -6.23 -19.07 0.41
N LEU A 12 -5.79 -17.90 -0.08
CA LEU A 12 -5.40 -16.79 0.78
C LEU A 12 -6.61 -16.22 1.52
N THR A 13 -6.49 -16.08 2.84
CA THR A 13 -7.61 -15.69 3.71
C THR A 13 -7.20 -14.78 4.85
N CYS A 14 -8.19 -14.04 5.38
CA CYS A 14 -8.05 -13.16 6.55
C CYS A 14 -8.85 -13.72 7.74
N PRO A 15 -8.31 -14.70 8.47
CA PRO A 15 -9.04 -15.42 9.52
C PRO A 15 -9.42 -14.55 10.72
N TYR A 16 -8.68 -13.47 10.96
CA TYR A 16 -8.93 -12.52 12.05
C TYR A 16 -9.59 -11.22 11.57
N GLY A 17 -10.29 -11.29 10.44
CA GLY A 17 -10.99 -10.16 9.81
C GLY A 17 -10.09 -9.31 8.91
N GLY A 18 -10.71 -8.32 8.27
CA GLY A 18 -10.10 -7.54 7.20
C GLY A 18 -10.29 -8.17 5.83
N ILE A 19 -9.66 -7.57 4.83
CA ILE A 19 -9.68 -8.02 3.43
C ILE A 19 -8.22 -8.25 3.03
N LEU A 20 -8.00 -9.28 2.21
CA LEU A 20 -6.69 -9.54 1.63
C LEU A 20 -6.45 -8.56 0.49
N TYR A 21 -5.32 -7.88 0.50
CA TYR A 21 -4.91 -6.96 -0.55
C TYR A 21 -3.55 -7.35 -1.13
N ILE A 22 -3.40 -7.13 -2.43
CA ILE A 22 -2.15 -7.26 -3.19
C ILE A 22 -1.96 -5.98 -4.00
N CYS A 23 -1.25 -4.99 -3.45
CA CYS A 23 -1.09 -3.67 -4.08
C CYS A 23 0.05 -3.66 -5.11
N ALA A 24 -0.02 -4.51 -6.14
CA ALA A 24 1.07 -4.78 -7.08
C ALA A 24 1.74 -3.55 -7.71
N ASP A 25 0.94 -2.53 -8.00
CA ASP A 25 1.33 -1.30 -8.73
C ASP A 25 1.73 -0.14 -7.82
N ASP A 26 1.59 -0.29 -6.51
CA ASP A 26 1.90 0.76 -5.55
C ASP A 26 3.39 0.77 -5.18
N PRO A 27 3.95 1.90 -4.71
CA PRO A 27 5.36 1.98 -4.30
C PRO A 27 5.78 0.93 -3.26
N ASP A 28 4.97 0.71 -2.23
CA ASP A 28 5.31 -0.21 -1.13
C ASP A 28 4.83 -1.64 -1.37
N ARG A 29 4.05 -1.87 -2.45
CA ARG A 29 3.64 -3.20 -2.94
C ARG A 29 3.09 -4.16 -1.88
N PHE A 30 2.26 -3.66 -0.96
CA PHE A 30 1.74 -4.45 0.16
C PHE A 30 1.06 -5.76 -0.26
N ILE A 31 1.28 -6.80 0.54
CA ILE A 31 0.53 -8.05 0.52
C ILE A 31 0.12 -8.46 1.93
N GLY A 32 -1.14 -8.84 2.08
CA GLY A 32 -1.65 -9.38 3.34
C GLY A 32 -3.04 -8.87 3.70
N CYS A 33 -3.43 -9.12 4.94
CA CYS A 33 -4.75 -8.75 5.44
C CYS A 33 -4.73 -7.37 6.08
N CYS A 34 -5.63 -6.50 5.63
CA CYS A 34 -5.80 -5.16 6.18
C CYS A 34 -7.28 -4.85 6.38
N THR A 35 -7.63 -4.16 7.47
CA THR A 35 -9.02 -3.73 7.68
C THR A 35 -9.39 -2.45 6.93
N ILE A 36 -8.42 -1.84 6.24
CA ILE A 36 -8.60 -0.67 5.38
C ILE A 36 -7.89 -0.95 4.05
N ASN A 37 -8.35 -0.36 2.94
CA ASN A 37 -7.68 -0.52 1.66
C ASN A 37 -6.30 0.15 1.68
N PRO A 38 -5.19 -0.61 1.60
CA PRO A 38 -3.84 -0.06 1.57
C PRO A 38 -3.44 0.40 0.16
N CYS A 39 -4.22 0.07 -0.87
CA CYS A 39 -3.85 0.33 -2.25
C CYS A 39 -4.23 1.75 -2.73
N GLY A 40 -3.44 2.32 -3.64
CA GLY A 40 -3.65 3.63 -4.26
C GLY A 40 -3.34 4.79 -3.32
N ALA A 41 -4.35 5.34 -2.66
CA ALA A 41 -4.20 6.55 -1.82
C ALA A 41 -3.21 6.37 -0.66
N ARG A 42 -3.02 5.13 -0.20
CA ARG A 42 -2.07 4.77 0.87
C ARG A 42 -0.76 4.19 0.35
N LYS A 43 -0.55 4.18 -0.98
CA LYS A 43 0.71 3.79 -1.64
C LYS A 43 1.19 2.38 -1.29
N GLY A 44 0.27 1.48 -0.95
CA GLY A 44 0.60 0.11 -0.56
C GLY A 44 1.07 0.02 0.90
N LEU A 45 0.54 0.84 1.80
CA LEU A 45 0.85 0.78 3.23
C LEU A 45 -0.39 0.42 4.05
N CYS A 46 -0.31 -0.70 4.77
CA CYS A 46 -1.27 -1.07 5.81
C CYS A 46 -0.67 -0.73 7.19
N PRO A 47 -1.26 0.21 7.94
CA PRO A 47 -0.80 0.53 9.30
C PRO A 47 -0.93 -0.66 10.26
N ASP A 48 -0.02 -0.77 11.23
CA ASP A 48 0.05 -1.90 12.18
C ASP A 48 -1.26 -2.18 12.92
N GLN A 49 -2.02 -1.15 13.32
CA GLN A 49 -3.30 -1.33 14.01
C GLN A 49 -4.40 -1.93 13.11
N ASN A 50 -4.27 -1.79 11.79
CA ASN A 50 -5.20 -2.30 10.77
C ASN A 50 -4.71 -3.61 10.14
N LEU A 51 -3.44 -3.97 10.36
CA LEU A 51 -2.83 -5.18 9.86
C LEU A 51 -3.41 -6.40 10.60
N ARG A 52 -3.66 -7.48 9.87
CA ARG A 52 -4.11 -8.77 10.43
C ARG A 52 -3.28 -9.89 9.82
N SER A 53 -3.16 -10.99 10.54
CA SER A 53 -2.46 -12.17 10.03
C SER A 53 -3.21 -12.73 8.83
N ALA A 54 -2.48 -13.03 7.75
CA ALA A 54 -3.00 -13.77 6.62
C ALA A 54 -2.75 -15.27 6.82
N SER A 55 -3.64 -16.07 6.24
CA SER A 55 -3.54 -17.52 6.17
C SER A 55 -3.66 -17.96 4.71
N PHE A 56 -3.37 -19.22 4.44
CA PHE A 56 -3.41 -19.82 3.10
C PHE A 56 -3.85 -21.29 3.19
N ASN A 57 -4.01 -21.97 2.06
CA ASN A 57 -4.21 -23.42 2.06
C ASN A 57 -2.88 -24.14 2.37
N ALA A 58 -2.79 -24.79 3.53
CA ALA A 58 -1.59 -25.48 4.02
C ALA A 58 -0.91 -26.42 2.99
N THR A 59 -1.69 -27.06 2.10
CA THR A 59 -1.15 -27.98 1.09
C THR A 59 -0.29 -27.29 0.03
N LEU A 60 -0.41 -25.96 -0.08
CA LEU A 60 0.27 -25.12 -1.07
C LEU A 60 1.47 -24.37 -0.49
N GLN A 61 1.95 -24.73 0.72
CA GLN A 61 3.07 -24.04 1.37
C GLN A 61 4.30 -23.92 0.44
N HIS A 62 4.56 -24.93 -0.39
CA HIS A 62 5.72 -24.97 -1.28
C HIS A 62 5.62 -24.03 -2.49
N GLU A 63 4.42 -23.52 -2.80
CA GLU A 63 4.21 -22.55 -3.89
C GLU A 63 4.67 -21.14 -3.49
N PHE A 64 4.74 -20.86 -2.18
CA PHE A 64 5.10 -19.53 -1.68
C PHE A 64 6.61 -19.33 -1.63
N LEU A 65 7.11 -18.57 -2.59
CA LEU A 65 8.48 -18.07 -2.54
C LEU A 65 8.61 -16.89 -1.56
N PRO A 66 9.83 -16.65 -1.00
CA PRO A 66 10.04 -15.59 -0.03
C PRO A 66 9.66 -14.21 -0.57
N GLN A 67 8.83 -13.50 0.19
CA GLN A 67 8.51 -12.09 -0.02
C GLN A 67 9.37 -11.21 0.89
N ALA A 68 9.09 -9.92 0.94
CA ALA A 68 9.83 -8.98 1.77
C ALA A 68 8.94 -8.38 2.87
N CYS A 69 9.57 -7.89 3.92
CA CYS A 69 8.90 -7.14 4.97
C CYS A 69 9.05 -5.65 4.72
N ILE A 70 8.00 -4.90 5.05
CA ILE A 70 8.07 -3.45 5.20
C ILE A 70 8.58 -3.23 6.62
N ASN A 71 9.88 -2.99 6.77
CA ASN A 71 10.49 -2.73 8.07
C ASN A 71 11.44 -1.54 8.02
N ASP A 72 11.49 -0.82 9.13
CA ASP A 72 12.35 0.35 9.25
C ASP A 72 13.59 0.03 10.09
N ASN A 73 13.52 -0.87 11.09
CA ASN A 73 14.60 -1.10 12.07
C ASN A 73 14.45 -2.35 12.99
N VAL A 74 13.84 -3.47 12.54
CA VAL A 74 13.64 -4.66 13.40
C VAL A 74 13.98 -5.95 12.68
N ASP A 75 14.55 -6.94 13.41
CA ASP A 75 14.76 -8.32 12.96
C ASP A 75 13.41 -9.00 12.70
N VAL A 76 12.88 -8.78 11.50
CA VAL A 76 11.58 -9.29 11.05
C VAL A 76 11.84 -10.12 9.81
N SER A 77 11.22 -11.29 9.75
CA SER A 77 11.36 -12.21 8.62
C SER A 77 10.00 -12.52 8.01
N TRP A 78 10.02 -12.83 6.71
CA TRP A 78 8.88 -13.40 6.02
C TRP A 78 8.76 -14.89 6.38
N TYR A 79 7.55 -15.33 6.70
CA TYR A 79 7.25 -16.71 7.02
C TYR A 79 6.07 -17.23 6.21
N THR A 80 6.19 -18.49 5.82
CA THR A 80 5.11 -19.32 5.28
C THR A 80 5.10 -20.59 6.11
N CYS A 81 4.12 -20.73 7.00
CA CYS A 81 4.01 -21.85 7.92
C CYS A 81 2.69 -22.58 7.68
N ALA A 82 2.71 -23.86 7.30
CA ALA A 82 1.49 -24.66 7.34
C ALA A 82 1.03 -24.86 8.80
N GLY A 83 1.97 -25.10 9.72
CA GLY A 83 1.71 -25.31 11.14
C GLY A 83 0.77 -26.50 11.43
N ASN A 84 0.52 -26.77 12.71
CA ASN A 84 -0.50 -27.74 13.15
C ASN A 84 -1.85 -27.08 13.46
N ALA A 85 -1.91 -25.75 13.41
CA ALA A 85 -3.07 -24.93 13.70
C ALA A 85 -3.54 -24.23 12.41
N LEU A 86 -3.57 -22.90 12.43
CA LEU A 86 -3.89 -22.10 11.27
C LEU A 86 -2.61 -21.73 10.52
N PRO A 87 -2.54 -21.93 9.20
CA PRO A 87 -1.39 -21.52 8.43
C PRO A 87 -1.11 -20.02 8.58
N PHE A 88 0.16 -19.66 8.62
CA PHE A 88 0.60 -18.27 8.69
C PHE A 88 1.33 -17.89 7.41
N LEU A 89 0.95 -16.75 6.85
CA LEU A 89 1.64 -16.11 5.74
C LEU A 89 1.86 -14.64 6.10
N GLY A 90 3.11 -14.19 6.15
CA GLY A 90 3.38 -12.78 6.43
C GLY A 90 4.73 -12.54 7.10
N CYS A 91 4.91 -11.30 7.53
CA CYS A 91 6.11 -10.87 8.24
C CYS A 91 5.89 -10.85 9.75
N CYS A 92 6.83 -11.43 10.49
CA CYS A 92 6.77 -11.50 11.95
C CYS A 92 8.14 -11.27 12.58
N ALA A 93 8.19 -10.66 13.75
CA ALA A 93 9.41 -10.50 14.55
C ALA A 93 9.78 -11.77 15.35
N VAL A 94 8.86 -12.73 15.47
CA VAL A 94 9.08 -14.03 16.11
C VAL A 94 8.70 -15.14 15.15
N ASP A 95 9.35 -16.31 15.24
CA ASP A 95 9.05 -17.45 14.38
C ASP A 95 7.63 -17.99 14.66
N PRO A 96 6.67 -17.76 13.74
CA PRO A 96 5.31 -18.23 13.91
C PRO A 96 5.16 -19.72 13.54
N CYS A 97 6.13 -20.31 12.83
CA CYS A 97 6.12 -21.74 12.50
C CYS A 97 6.40 -22.57 13.76
N LEU A 98 7.26 -22.06 14.65
CA LEU A 98 7.52 -22.68 15.95
C LEU A 98 6.44 -22.36 16.98
N ARG A 99 5.93 -21.12 17.00
CA ARG A 99 4.94 -20.67 17.99
C ARG A 99 3.49 -21.02 17.65
N GLY A 100 3.21 -21.30 16.37
CA GLY A 100 1.87 -21.55 15.83
C GLY A 100 1.08 -20.29 15.45
N VAL A 101 1.52 -19.10 15.87
CA VAL A 101 0.88 -17.81 15.54
C VAL A 101 1.90 -16.68 15.60
N CYS A 102 1.71 -15.64 14.80
CA CYS A 102 2.39 -14.35 14.96
C CYS A 102 1.53 -13.42 15.83
N PRO A 103 1.98 -13.02 17.03
CA PRO A 103 1.26 -12.05 17.86
C PRO A 103 1.08 -10.71 17.14
N GLN A 104 -0.03 -10.02 17.37
CA GLN A 104 -0.33 -8.74 16.71
C GLN A 104 0.78 -7.68 16.90
N GLY A 105 1.42 -7.64 18.08
CA GLY A 105 2.53 -6.70 18.35
C GLY A 105 3.83 -7.02 17.59
N ASP A 106 3.98 -8.26 17.13
CA ASP A 106 5.14 -8.76 16.39
C ASP A 106 4.87 -8.84 14.88
N LEU A 107 3.61 -8.72 14.47
CA LEU A 107 3.18 -8.70 13.08
C LEU A 107 3.63 -7.42 12.39
N ARG A 108 4.18 -7.55 11.18
CA ARG A 108 4.61 -6.42 10.35
C ARG A 108 4.06 -6.56 8.95
N ALA A 109 3.85 -5.42 8.30
CA ALA A 109 3.35 -5.40 6.94
C ALA A 109 4.36 -6.09 6.01
N ALA A 110 3.85 -6.91 5.10
CA ALA A 110 4.66 -7.54 4.07
C ALA A 110 4.46 -6.82 2.75
N LYS A 111 5.44 -6.96 1.86
CA LYS A 111 5.40 -6.47 0.49
C LYS A 111 5.86 -7.54 -0.48
N LEU A 112 5.36 -7.45 -1.71
CA LEU A 112 5.86 -8.27 -2.81
C LEU A 112 7.37 -8.12 -2.92
N SER A 113 8.03 -9.24 -3.19
CA SER A 113 9.46 -9.26 -3.48
C SER A 113 9.78 -8.44 -4.73
N ASP A 114 10.92 -7.75 -4.71
CA ASP A 114 11.48 -7.07 -5.88
C ASP A 114 12.01 -8.06 -6.93
N LYS A 115 12.28 -9.31 -6.52
CA LYS A 115 12.54 -10.41 -7.46
C LYS A 115 11.23 -10.88 -8.07
N ALA A 116 11.03 -10.63 -9.37
CA ALA A 116 9.82 -10.97 -10.12
C ALA A 116 9.40 -12.44 -9.92
N LYS A 117 10.34 -13.40 -10.03
CA LYS A 117 10.05 -14.83 -9.84
C LYS A 117 9.38 -15.14 -8.51
N ASN A 118 9.75 -14.43 -7.43
CA ASN A 118 9.14 -14.66 -6.13
C ASN A 118 7.75 -14.04 -6.05
N ALA A 119 7.56 -12.85 -6.61
CA ALA A 119 6.29 -12.14 -6.58
C ALA A 119 5.23 -12.74 -7.52
N GLN A 120 5.67 -13.46 -8.56
CA GLN A 120 4.84 -13.94 -9.67
C GLN A 120 3.59 -14.67 -9.21
N GLU A 121 3.71 -15.50 -8.19
CA GLU A 121 2.60 -16.24 -7.61
C GLU A 121 1.43 -15.32 -7.22
N PHE A 122 1.73 -14.18 -6.59
CA PHE A 122 0.72 -13.22 -6.18
C PHE A 122 0.21 -12.30 -7.31
N LEU A 123 0.82 -12.37 -8.50
CA LEU A 123 0.59 -11.44 -9.60
C LEU A 123 -0.09 -12.07 -10.81
N ASP A 124 -0.05 -13.41 -10.93
CA ASP A 124 -0.50 -14.11 -12.14
C ASP A 124 -2.02 -14.19 -12.28
N GLY A 125 -2.78 -13.59 -11.38
CA GLY A 125 -4.23 -13.54 -11.49
C GLY A 125 -4.77 -12.15 -11.73
N SER A 126 -5.90 -12.14 -12.42
CA SER A 126 -6.55 -10.91 -12.86
C SER A 126 -6.70 -9.91 -11.70
N PRO A 127 -6.40 -8.61 -11.91
CA PRO A 127 -6.49 -7.57 -10.90
C PRO A 127 -7.94 -7.25 -10.47
N GLU A 128 -8.91 -8.09 -10.82
CA GLU A 128 -10.35 -7.89 -10.58
C GLU A 128 -10.75 -7.82 -9.11
N TYR A 129 -9.89 -8.24 -8.17
CA TYR A 129 -10.19 -8.14 -6.74
C TYR A 129 -9.79 -6.82 -6.07
N MET A 130 -9.30 -5.85 -6.84
CA MET A 130 -9.34 -4.47 -6.38
C MET A 130 -10.77 -3.97 -6.54
N PRO A 131 -11.49 -3.58 -5.46
CA PRO A 131 -12.63 -2.70 -5.67
C PRO A 131 -12.07 -1.45 -6.32
N ARG A 132 -12.24 -1.36 -7.64
CA ARG A 132 -11.99 -0.17 -8.43
C ARG A 132 -12.64 0.97 -7.64
N PRO A 133 -11.92 2.04 -7.27
CA PRO A 133 -12.54 3.14 -6.58
C PRO A 133 -13.73 3.57 -7.42
N THR A 134 -14.94 3.39 -6.89
CA THR A 134 -16.16 3.89 -7.50
C THR A 134 -16.05 5.40 -7.46
N SER A 135 -15.42 5.98 -8.47
CA SER A 135 -15.69 7.34 -8.85
C SER A 135 -17.18 7.37 -9.19
N SER A 136 -18.00 7.82 -8.25
CA SER A 136 -19.40 8.15 -8.48
C SER A 136 -19.45 9.28 -9.51
N VAL A 137 -19.34 8.92 -10.78
CA VAL A 137 -19.81 9.77 -11.86
C VAL A 137 -21.31 9.65 -11.81
N LEU A 138 -21.96 10.64 -11.22
CA LEU A 138 -23.36 10.90 -11.45
C LEU A 138 -23.51 11.12 -12.97
N ASP A 139 -24.14 10.17 -13.64
CA ASP A 139 -24.69 10.34 -14.98
C ASP A 139 -25.82 11.39 -14.92
N PRO A 140 -25.78 12.47 -15.72
CA PRO A 140 -26.97 13.20 -16.13
C PRO A 140 -27.21 12.87 -17.60
N GLY A 141 -28.00 11.83 -17.84
CA GLY A 141 -28.56 11.55 -19.16
C GLY A 141 -29.80 12.40 -19.45
N LEU A 142 -29.84 12.95 -20.66
CA LEU A 142 -30.99 13.44 -21.43
C LEU A 142 -31.45 14.93 -21.30
N ALA A 143 -30.81 15.74 -22.14
CA ALA A 143 -31.41 16.64 -23.15
C ALA A 143 -32.62 17.53 -22.80
N SER A 144 -32.41 18.85 -22.90
CA SER A 144 -33.34 19.74 -23.61
C SER A 144 -32.61 20.98 -24.13
N SER A 145 -32.79 21.22 -25.43
CA SER A 145 -32.31 22.37 -26.20
C SER A 145 -32.82 23.70 -25.66
N ILE A 146 -32.06 24.79 -25.87
CA ILE A 146 -32.49 26.05 -26.51
C ILE A 146 -31.24 26.90 -26.83
N LEU A 147 -31.22 27.43 -28.05
CA LEU A 147 -30.23 28.37 -28.57
C LEU A 147 -30.18 29.69 -27.78
N SER A 148 -28.98 30.25 -27.60
CA SER A 148 -28.78 31.69 -27.79
C SER A 148 -27.31 32.04 -28.06
N LEU A 149 -27.13 32.55 -29.26
CA LEU A 149 -25.98 33.22 -29.84
C LEU A 149 -25.54 34.44 -29.01
N ARG A 150 -24.30 34.46 -28.50
CA ARG A 150 -23.50 35.70 -28.39
C ARG A 150 -22.01 35.42 -28.63
N LYS A 151 -21.42 36.35 -29.38
CA LYS A 151 -20.11 36.33 -30.02
C LYS A 151 -19.05 36.94 -29.07
N GLN A 152 -17.83 36.38 -29.14
CA GLN A 152 -16.49 37.01 -28.94
C GLN A 152 -16.01 37.38 -27.52
N PRO A 153 -14.69 37.60 -27.31
CA PRO A 153 -13.53 36.78 -27.69
C PRO A 153 -12.46 36.67 -26.56
N LEU A 154 -11.46 35.80 -26.75
CA LEU A 154 -10.09 35.83 -26.20
C LEU A 154 -9.87 36.07 -24.70
N GLN A 155 -9.40 35.05 -23.97
CA GLN A 155 -8.25 35.27 -23.08
C GLN A 155 -7.39 34.00 -22.93
N GLN A 156 -6.10 34.23 -23.14
CA GLN A 156 -5.02 33.25 -23.14
C GLN A 156 -4.74 32.71 -21.74
N SER A 157 -4.36 31.44 -21.68
CA SER A 157 -3.86 30.74 -20.51
C SER A 157 -2.59 31.39 -19.96
N PRO A 158 -2.44 31.55 -18.63
CA PRO A 158 -1.17 31.95 -18.02
C PRO A 158 -0.16 30.78 -18.04
N PRO A 159 1.16 31.07 -18.16
CA PRO A 159 2.23 30.06 -18.12
C PRO A 159 2.44 29.48 -16.71
N PRO A 160 3.11 28.30 -16.61
CA PRO A 160 3.31 27.58 -15.37
C PRO A 160 4.21 28.31 -14.38
N GLY A 161 3.89 28.09 -13.10
CA GLY A 161 4.45 28.78 -11.95
C GLY A 161 5.97 28.65 -11.77
N GLN A 162 6.52 29.74 -11.25
CA GLN A 162 7.88 29.83 -10.73
C GLN A 162 8.11 28.81 -9.60
N LEU A 163 9.14 28.00 -9.74
CA LEU A 163 9.72 27.22 -8.64
C LEU A 163 10.16 28.18 -7.53
N CYS A 164 9.46 28.19 -6.39
CA CYS A 164 10.01 28.71 -5.15
C CYS A 164 11.04 27.70 -4.62
N HIS A 165 12.33 27.92 -4.92
CA HIS A 165 13.40 27.20 -4.26
C HIS A 165 13.55 27.69 -2.82
N ARG A 166 13.17 26.86 -1.86
CA ARG A 166 13.43 27.07 -0.43
C ARG A 166 14.93 26.94 -0.17
N ARG A 167 15.63 28.06 -0.02
CA ARG A 167 17.06 28.08 0.34
C ARG A 167 17.17 28.02 1.88
N LEU A 168 17.43 26.84 2.42
CA LEU A 168 17.83 26.68 3.83
C LEU A 168 19.28 27.16 3.98
N GLN A 169 19.49 28.38 4.47
CA GLN A 169 20.79 28.77 5.01
C GLN A 169 20.87 28.37 6.48
N MET A 170 21.62 27.30 6.75
CA MET A 170 22.01 26.90 8.10
C MET A 170 23.09 27.87 8.61
N HIS A 171 22.71 28.81 9.48
CA HIS A 171 23.68 29.54 10.28
C HIS A 171 24.10 28.66 11.46
N LEU A 172 25.36 28.23 11.46
CA LEU A 172 25.99 27.53 12.59
C LEU A 172 26.20 28.52 13.75
N PRO A 173 25.65 28.26 14.95
CA PRO A 173 25.89 29.08 16.13
C PRO A 173 27.30 28.83 16.69
N ARG A 174 28.04 29.91 17.01
CA ARG A 174 29.37 29.86 17.64
C ARG A 174 29.36 29.78 19.17
N ASP A 175 28.20 29.61 19.82
CA ASP A 175 28.13 29.57 21.29
C ASP A 175 27.10 28.54 21.82
N PRO A 176 27.46 27.73 22.83
CA PRO A 176 26.71 26.53 23.23
C PRO A 176 25.52 26.78 24.18
N LYS A 177 24.92 27.99 24.21
CA LYS A 177 23.85 28.29 25.20
C LYS A 177 22.73 29.21 24.74
N SER A 178 22.36 29.19 23.44
CA SER A 178 21.20 29.93 22.95
C SER A 178 20.30 29.07 22.06
N THR A 179 19.02 29.06 22.38
CA THR A 179 17.95 28.33 21.71
C THR A 179 17.70 28.89 20.31
N ALA A 180 17.62 28.01 19.30
CA ALA A 180 17.33 28.39 17.93
C ALA A 180 15.94 29.06 17.81
N ARG A 181 15.90 30.31 17.32
CA ARG A 181 14.67 30.95 16.85
C ARG A 181 14.57 30.79 15.33
N THR A 182 13.45 30.25 14.88
CA THR A 182 13.05 30.26 13.47
C THR A 182 12.27 31.55 13.23
N GLU A 183 12.82 32.48 12.45
CA GLU A 183 12.09 33.66 11.98
C GLU A 183 11.63 33.42 10.54
N ASP A 184 10.32 33.33 10.31
CA ASP A 184 9.69 33.25 8.99
C ASP A 184 9.49 34.67 8.43
N LEU A 185 10.45 35.16 7.64
CA LEU A 185 10.24 36.36 6.81
C LEU A 185 9.58 35.96 5.49
N HIS A 186 8.32 36.35 5.32
CA HIS A 186 7.62 36.31 4.03
C HIS A 186 7.94 37.58 3.24
N GLY A 187 8.73 37.44 2.17
CA GLY A 187 8.94 38.50 1.18
C GLY A 187 8.68 37.96 -0.22
N CYS A 188 7.83 38.65 -0.98
CA CYS A 188 7.62 38.41 -2.42
C CYS A 188 8.76 39.03 -3.23
#